data_AF-A0AAU7NNR9-F1
#
_entry.id   AF-A0AAU7NNR9-F1
#
_cell.length_a   1.000
_cell.length_b   1.000
_cell.length_c   1.000
_cell.angle_alpha   90.00
_cell.angle_beta   90.00
_cell.angle_gamma   90.00
#
_symmetry.space_group_name_H-M   'P 1'
#
loop_
_entity.id
_entity.type
_entity.pdbx_description
1 polymer ?
#
loop_
_entity_poly.entity_id
_entity_poly.type
_entity_poly.pdbx_seq_one_letter_code
_entity_poly.pdbx_strand_id
1 'polypeptide(L)'
;MRSSKYTEHYTDTFITFKEIMRTVSNIYHNCVPDKIKNRRNTDQLKQLDTVIVACVIWGIINGYTSQRATYRAVCSVLFPNGDFPSRSRFTRLSSNLAYTIKIIRYFFIKKLTKGELVGIIDSFPSPLCKPVRNRQAKLLNQIAKVGYNSTKKSYFYGLKIHMIVTKTGFPITYSITNPGVHDVKVLETLSEEANLPNILGDKGYISHKIHEKLALKGITISVPPRKNMDKSEKLNHSLLGKQRKTVETVFSSLEKLGCQNFNSRSVKGLESRFESILLAYSVLLSRAQRRFEGTLRYSLGY
;
A
#
# COMPACT_ATOMS: atom_id res chain seq x y z
N MET A 1 9.23 -37.92 -19.25
CA MET A 1 8.82 -36.54 -19.62
C MET A 1 8.19 -35.81 -18.43
N ARG A 2 9.01 -35.36 -17.47
CA ARG A 2 8.60 -34.49 -16.35
C ARG A 2 9.50 -33.24 -16.36
N SER A 3 9.27 -32.27 -17.23
CA SER A 3 10.01 -30.99 -17.19
C SER A 3 9.47 -29.98 -18.21
N SER A 4 8.41 -29.24 -17.86
CA SER A 4 8.05 -28.01 -18.59
C SER A 4 7.34 -27.04 -17.66
N LYS A 5 6.32 -27.50 -16.91
CA LYS A 5 5.57 -26.64 -15.97
C LYS A 5 6.36 -26.20 -14.73
N TYR A 6 7.27 -27.04 -14.22
CA TYR A 6 8.09 -26.70 -13.04
C TYR A 6 9.22 -25.71 -13.38
N THR A 7 9.82 -25.84 -14.56
CA THR A 7 10.86 -24.94 -15.05
C THR A 7 10.30 -23.58 -15.42
N GLU A 8 9.09 -23.51 -16.01
CA GLU A 8 8.40 -22.23 -16.29
C GLU A 8 8.13 -21.41 -15.02
N HIS A 9 7.58 -22.03 -13.96
CA HIS A 9 7.32 -21.35 -12.68
C HIS A 9 8.61 -20.92 -11.95
N TYR A 10 9.69 -21.68 -12.07
CA TYR A 10 10.97 -21.36 -11.44
C TYR A 10 11.67 -20.18 -12.14
N THR A 11 11.66 -20.16 -13.47
CA THR A 11 12.25 -19.06 -14.27
C THR A 11 11.49 -17.74 -14.06
N ASP A 12 10.16 -17.80 -13.96
CA ASP A 12 9.33 -16.61 -13.69
C ASP A 12 9.63 -15.97 -12.33
N THR A 13 9.87 -16.80 -11.32
CA THR A 13 10.20 -16.36 -9.96
C THR A 13 11.49 -15.52 -9.89
N PHE A 14 12.54 -15.94 -10.61
CA PHE A 14 13.81 -15.22 -10.66
C PHE A 14 13.74 -13.97 -11.54
N ILE A 15 12.98 -14.02 -12.64
CA ILE A 15 12.73 -12.83 -13.48
C ILE A 15 12.05 -11.76 -12.64
N THR A 16 11.00 -12.13 -11.90
CA THR A 16 10.26 -11.20 -11.04
C THR A 16 11.13 -10.67 -9.90
N PHE A 17 11.96 -11.51 -9.28
CA PHE A 17 12.95 -11.02 -8.30
C PHE A 17 13.95 -10.03 -8.90
N LYS A 18 14.51 -10.32 -10.09
CA LYS A 18 15.47 -9.42 -10.78
C LYS A 18 14.84 -8.07 -11.11
N GLU A 19 13.57 -8.04 -11.52
CA GLU A 19 12.88 -6.78 -11.79
C GLU A 19 12.56 -5.96 -10.53
N ILE A 20 12.16 -6.64 -9.45
CA ILE A 20 12.01 -6.00 -8.13
C ILE A 20 13.36 -5.40 -7.72
N MET A 21 14.44 -6.18 -7.81
CA MET A 21 15.81 -5.72 -7.53
C MET A 21 16.20 -4.51 -8.36
N ARG A 22 15.94 -4.51 -9.68
CA ARG A 22 16.25 -3.37 -10.55
C ARG A 22 15.50 -2.11 -10.13
N THR A 23 14.21 -2.25 -9.82
CA THR A 23 13.36 -1.13 -9.39
C THR A 23 13.81 -0.57 -8.05
N VAL A 24 13.98 -1.44 -7.05
CA VAL A 24 14.43 -1.10 -5.70
C VAL A 24 15.81 -0.45 -5.75
N SER A 25 16.78 -1.05 -6.44
CA SER A 25 18.14 -0.52 -6.53
C SER A 25 18.16 0.84 -7.21
N ASN A 26 17.46 1.04 -8.32
CA ASN A 26 17.45 2.33 -9.00
C ASN A 26 16.96 3.47 -8.08
N ILE A 27 15.90 3.25 -7.33
CA ILE A 27 15.37 4.27 -6.42
C ILE A 27 16.24 4.40 -5.17
N TYR A 28 16.75 3.30 -4.64
CA TYR A 28 17.60 3.30 -3.45
C TYR A 28 18.84 4.19 -3.66
N HIS A 29 19.57 4.00 -4.75
CA HIS A 29 20.80 4.76 -5.00
C HIS A 29 20.52 6.26 -5.23
N ASN A 30 19.42 6.58 -5.92
CA ASN A 30 19.09 7.96 -6.30
C ASN A 30 18.39 8.75 -5.19
N CYS A 31 17.69 8.09 -4.26
CA CYS A 31 16.76 8.78 -3.37
C CYS A 31 16.94 8.46 -1.87
N VAL A 32 17.66 7.41 -1.51
CA VAL A 32 17.92 7.10 -0.09
C VAL A 32 19.11 7.92 0.40
N PRO A 33 18.99 8.66 1.51
CA PRO A 33 20.08 9.50 2.04
C PRO A 33 21.36 8.74 2.35
N ASP A 34 22.52 9.38 2.13
CA ASP A 34 23.83 8.79 2.40
C ASP A 34 24.01 8.37 3.86
N LYS A 35 23.39 9.08 4.81
CA LYS A 35 23.38 8.68 6.23
C LYS A 35 22.81 7.28 6.46
N ILE A 36 21.86 6.83 5.62
CA ILE A 36 21.28 5.48 5.69
C ILE A 36 22.14 4.48 4.93
N LYS A 37 22.61 4.86 3.73
CA LYS A 37 23.45 4.03 2.85
C LYS A 37 24.80 3.72 3.47
N ASN A 38 25.42 4.69 4.13
CA ASN A 38 26.75 4.64 4.73
C ASN A 38 26.69 4.52 6.27
N ARG A 39 25.63 3.90 6.80
CA ARG A 39 25.53 3.67 8.25
C ARG A 39 26.67 2.76 8.74
N ARG A 40 26.92 2.78 10.05
CA ARG A 40 27.93 1.91 10.68
C ARG A 40 27.72 0.43 10.32
N ASN A 41 28.82 -0.28 10.11
CA ASN A 41 28.89 -1.72 9.82
C ASN A 41 28.20 -2.12 8.50
N THR A 42 28.19 -1.25 7.51
CA THR A 42 27.65 -1.52 6.16
C THR A 42 28.53 -2.49 5.37
N ASP A 43 29.83 -2.46 5.61
CA ASP A 43 30.86 -3.39 5.15
C ASP A 43 30.65 -4.83 5.69
N GLN A 44 29.99 -4.97 6.84
CA GLN A 44 29.73 -6.27 7.49
C GLN A 44 28.38 -6.89 7.09
N LEU A 45 27.71 -6.33 6.09
CA LEU A 45 26.45 -6.84 5.59
C LEU A 45 26.68 -8.09 4.73
N LYS A 46 26.09 -9.21 5.15
CA LYS A 46 26.07 -10.44 4.33
C LYS A 46 25.28 -10.26 3.02
N GLN A 47 24.31 -9.35 3.02
CA GLN A 47 23.54 -8.98 1.83
C GLN A 47 23.21 -7.49 1.88
N LEU A 48 23.22 -6.84 0.71
CA LEU A 48 22.90 -5.41 0.57
C LEU A 48 21.47 -5.10 0.99
N ASP A 49 21.22 -3.86 1.41
CA ASP A 49 19.87 -3.39 1.78
C ASP A 49 18.85 -3.58 0.66
N THR A 50 19.27 -3.31 -0.58
CA THR A 50 18.43 -3.48 -1.78
C THR A 50 17.99 -4.93 -1.93
N VAL A 51 18.87 -5.90 -1.66
CA VAL A 51 18.56 -7.34 -1.64
C VAL A 51 17.55 -7.66 -0.55
N ILE A 52 17.76 -7.16 0.68
CA ILE A 52 16.82 -7.42 1.79
C ILE A 52 15.43 -6.84 1.48
N VAL A 53 15.36 -5.60 0.98
CA VAL A 53 14.11 -4.97 0.57
C VAL A 53 13.44 -5.77 -0.54
N ALA A 54 14.17 -6.14 -1.58
CA ALA A 54 13.61 -6.94 -2.68
C ALA A 54 13.10 -8.30 -2.20
N CYS A 55 13.79 -8.97 -1.27
CA CYS A 55 13.32 -10.23 -0.68
C CYS A 55 12.01 -10.05 0.10
N VAL A 56 11.85 -8.93 0.84
CA VAL A 56 10.60 -8.59 1.51
C VAL A 56 9.47 -8.42 0.49
N ILE A 57 9.70 -7.61 -0.55
CA ILE A 57 8.70 -7.33 -1.60
C ILE A 57 8.34 -8.59 -2.38
N TRP A 58 9.34 -9.37 -2.79
CA TRP A 58 9.16 -10.66 -3.46
C TRP A 58 8.35 -11.62 -2.60
N GLY A 59 8.61 -11.66 -1.29
CA GLY A 59 7.85 -12.52 -0.40
C GLY A 59 6.36 -12.17 -0.33
N ILE A 60 6.03 -10.87 -0.40
CA ILE A 60 4.65 -10.38 -0.42
C ILE A 60 3.96 -10.74 -1.73
N ILE A 61 4.66 -10.54 -2.84
CA ILE A 61 4.17 -10.86 -4.20
C ILE A 61 3.86 -12.36 -4.32
N ASN A 62 4.66 -13.21 -3.67
CA ASN A 62 4.45 -14.66 -3.61
C ASN A 62 3.44 -15.11 -2.53
N GLY A 63 2.76 -14.18 -1.86
CA GLY A 63 1.70 -14.50 -0.91
C GLY A 63 2.18 -15.01 0.45
N TYR A 64 3.48 -14.88 0.79
CA TYR A 64 3.95 -15.26 2.11
C TYR A 64 3.47 -14.27 3.17
N THR A 65 2.62 -14.74 4.07
CA THR A 65 1.92 -13.91 5.07
C THR A 65 2.75 -13.60 6.31
N SER A 66 3.93 -14.22 6.47
CA SER A 66 4.83 -14.00 7.60
C SER A 66 6.29 -13.88 7.17
N GLN A 67 7.08 -13.10 7.91
CA GLN A 67 8.53 -12.99 7.67
C GLN A 67 9.24 -14.35 7.74
N ARG A 68 8.75 -15.28 8.59
CA ARG A 68 9.30 -16.64 8.68
C ARG A 68 9.08 -17.41 7.38
N ALA A 69 7.89 -17.32 6.79
CA ALA A 69 7.60 -17.96 5.51
C ALA A 69 8.44 -17.35 4.38
N THR A 70 8.49 -16.01 4.32
CA THR A 70 9.36 -15.28 3.38
C THR A 70 10.81 -15.72 3.50
N TYR A 71 11.37 -15.75 4.71
CA TYR A 71 12.75 -16.16 4.94
C TYR A 71 13.04 -17.58 4.41
N ARG A 72 12.16 -18.54 4.72
CA ARG A 72 12.33 -19.92 4.27
C ARG A 72 12.36 -20.01 2.75
N ALA A 73 11.43 -19.34 2.08
CA ALA A 73 11.35 -19.32 0.63
C ALA A 73 12.55 -18.61 -0.02
N VAL A 74 13.01 -17.49 0.55
CA VAL A 74 14.21 -16.78 0.09
C VAL A 74 15.43 -17.69 0.17
N CYS A 75 15.64 -18.38 1.29
CA CYS A 75 16.75 -19.31 1.44
C CYS A 75 16.65 -20.54 0.53
N SER A 76 15.45 -21.08 0.28
CA SER A 76 15.31 -22.28 -0.55
C SER A 76 15.33 -21.97 -2.06
N VAL A 77 14.81 -20.81 -2.46
CA VAL A 77 14.63 -20.46 -3.87
C VAL A 77 15.72 -19.50 -4.35
N LEU A 78 15.90 -18.36 -3.67
CA LEU A 78 16.77 -17.28 -4.17
C LEU A 78 18.23 -17.43 -3.74
N PHE A 79 18.47 -17.98 -2.54
CA PHE A 79 19.82 -18.13 -1.95
C PHE A 79 20.08 -19.54 -1.41
N PRO A 80 19.95 -20.59 -2.25
CA PRO A 80 20.11 -21.99 -1.82
C PRO A 80 21.51 -22.31 -1.29
N ASN A 81 22.53 -21.58 -1.75
CA ASN A 81 23.93 -21.77 -1.35
C ASN A 81 24.24 -21.24 0.06
N GLY A 82 23.24 -20.75 0.79
CA GLY A 82 23.42 -20.26 2.16
C GLY A 82 24.03 -18.85 2.25
N ASP A 83 24.20 -18.15 1.13
CA ASP A 83 24.65 -16.76 1.09
C ASP A 83 23.53 -15.76 1.45
N PHE A 84 22.92 -15.95 2.62
CA PHE A 84 21.89 -15.07 3.14
C PHE A 84 22.04 -14.89 4.65
N PRO A 85 21.62 -13.74 5.24
CA PRO A 85 21.65 -13.56 6.68
C PRO A 85 20.81 -14.63 7.40
N SER A 86 21.14 -14.95 8.64
CA SER A 86 20.30 -15.84 9.46
C SER A 86 18.89 -15.26 9.65
N ARG A 87 17.91 -16.11 9.96
CA ARG A 87 16.51 -15.70 10.19
C ARG A 87 16.36 -14.49 11.11
N SER A 88 17.04 -14.53 12.25
CA SER A 88 16.99 -13.44 13.24
C SER A 88 17.61 -12.15 12.69
N ARG A 89 18.73 -12.23 11.96
CA ARG A 89 19.33 -11.08 11.26
C ARG A 89 18.36 -10.52 10.21
N PHE A 90 17.77 -11.36 9.36
CA PHE A 90 16.83 -10.95 8.31
C PHE A 90 15.62 -10.21 8.87
N THR A 91 15.01 -10.71 9.96
CA THR A 91 13.89 -10.03 10.62
C THR A 91 14.29 -8.65 11.15
N ARG A 92 15.46 -8.53 11.80
CA ARG A 92 15.94 -7.23 12.28
C ARG A 92 16.24 -6.26 11.14
N LEU A 93 16.91 -6.73 10.08
CA LEU A 93 17.20 -5.92 8.89
C LEU A 93 15.91 -5.43 8.23
N SER A 94 14.93 -6.32 8.03
CA SER A 94 13.62 -5.97 7.48
C SER A 94 12.92 -4.89 8.31
N SER A 95 12.97 -4.99 9.64
CA SER A 95 12.40 -3.99 10.54
C SER A 95 13.17 -2.66 10.50
N ASN A 96 14.50 -2.70 10.43
CA ASN A 96 15.34 -1.50 10.38
C ASN A 96 15.21 -0.76 9.04
N LEU A 97 14.92 -1.49 7.97
CA LEU A 97 14.73 -0.94 6.62
C LEU A 97 13.30 -0.43 6.37
N ALA A 98 12.40 -0.47 7.35
CA ALA A 98 11.02 0.02 7.19
C ALA A 98 10.96 1.47 6.67
N TYR A 99 11.80 2.36 7.20
CA TYR A 99 11.87 3.75 6.73
C TYR A 99 12.46 3.86 5.31
N THR A 100 13.42 2.99 4.97
CA THR A 100 13.98 2.89 3.61
C THR A 100 12.91 2.46 2.60
N ILE A 101 12.07 1.47 2.96
CA ILE A 101 10.94 1.03 2.14
C ILE A 101 9.95 2.17 1.91
N LYS A 102 9.65 2.96 2.95
CA LYS A 102 8.79 4.15 2.84
C LYS A 102 9.36 5.19 1.87
N ILE A 103 10.67 5.48 1.95
CA ILE A 103 11.36 6.39 1.01
C ILE A 103 11.25 5.83 -0.42
N ILE A 104 11.60 4.56 -0.62
CA ILE A 104 11.53 3.93 -1.94
C ILE A 104 10.11 4.02 -2.50
N ARG A 105 9.09 3.68 -1.71
CA ARG A 105 7.69 3.80 -2.11
C ARG A 105 7.34 5.23 -2.52
N TYR A 106 7.66 6.21 -1.68
CA TYR A 106 7.36 7.61 -1.95
C TYR A 106 7.93 8.08 -3.30
N PHE A 107 9.22 7.87 -3.53
CA PHE A 107 9.86 8.29 -4.77
C PHE A 107 9.41 7.46 -5.98
N PHE A 108 9.10 6.18 -5.79
CA PHE A 108 8.55 5.36 -6.85
C PHE A 108 7.20 5.87 -7.32
N ILE A 109 6.29 6.10 -6.38
CA ILE A 109 4.96 6.62 -6.67
C ILE A 109 5.05 8.01 -7.30
N LYS A 110 5.86 8.91 -6.72
CA LYS A 110 6.07 10.26 -7.28
C LYS A 110 6.52 10.22 -8.75
N LYS A 111 7.36 9.25 -9.12
CA LYS A 111 7.77 9.04 -10.51
C LYS A 111 6.61 8.52 -11.38
N LEU A 112 5.85 7.55 -10.89
CA LEU A 112 4.75 6.91 -11.62
C LEU A 112 3.54 7.82 -11.82
N THR A 113 3.29 8.74 -10.88
CA THR A 113 2.13 9.64 -10.88
C THR A 113 2.48 11.04 -11.36
N LYS A 114 3.63 11.21 -12.04
CA LYS A 114 4.02 12.50 -12.60
C LYS A 114 3.00 12.90 -13.68
N GLY A 115 2.38 14.06 -13.50
CA GLY A 115 1.35 14.58 -14.43
C GLY A 115 -0.07 14.09 -14.14
N GLU A 116 -0.28 13.28 -13.10
CA GLU A 116 -1.64 12.99 -12.63
C GLU A 116 -2.28 14.25 -12.07
N LEU A 117 -3.54 14.48 -12.44
CA LEU A 117 -4.30 15.66 -12.00
C LEU A 117 -5.47 15.31 -11.08
N VAL A 118 -5.81 14.01 -10.97
CA VAL A 118 -7.01 13.57 -10.28
C VAL A 118 -6.73 12.40 -9.34
N GLY A 119 -7.05 12.60 -8.07
CA GLY A 119 -7.04 11.58 -7.03
C GLY A 119 -8.46 11.18 -6.64
N ILE A 120 -8.61 9.97 -6.11
CA ILE A 120 -9.86 9.46 -5.55
C ILE A 120 -9.57 9.10 -4.11
N ILE A 121 -10.27 9.76 -3.18
CA ILE A 121 -10.20 9.47 -1.74
C ILE A 121 -11.32 8.51 -1.36
N ASP A 122 -10.96 7.41 -0.71
CA ASP A 122 -11.91 6.48 -0.11
C ASP A 122 -11.26 5.77 1.08
N SER A 123 -12.07 5.05 1.85
CA SER A 123 -11.60 4.26 2.98
C SER A 123 -12.13 2.83 2.95
N PHE A 124 -11.39 1.92 3.56
CA PHE A 124 -11.83 0.55 3.76
C PHE A 124 -11.49 0.05 5.17
N PRO A 125 -12.30 -0.86 5.73
CA PRO A 125 -12.01 -1.46 7.02
C PRO A 125 -10.90 -2.50 6.91
N SER A 126 -10.05 -2.56 7.92
CA SER A 126 -9.06 -3.61 8.12
C SER A 126 -9.32 -4.31 9.47
N PRO A 127 -10.17 -5.35 9.49
CA PRO A 127 -10.41 -6.15 10.68
C PRO A 127 -9.13 -6.81 11.20
N LEU A 128 -8.94 -6.84 12.53
CA LEU A 128 -7.80 -7.50 13.17
C LEU A 128 -8.17 -8.86 13.78
N CYS A 129 -9.47 -9.17 13.84
CA CYS A 129 -9.96 -10.46 14.29
C CYS A 129 -11.30 -10.81 13.63
N LYS A 130 -11.72 -12.06 13.78
CA LYS A 130 -13.07 -12.50 13.41
C LYS A 130 -14.12 -11.80 14.30
N PRO A 131 -15.34 -11.52 13.80
CA PRO A 131 -16.38 -10.80 14.54
C PRO A 131 -16.68 -11.36 15.94
N VAL A 132 -16.67 -12.69 16.08
CA VAL A 132 -16.90 -13.38 17.37
C VAL A 132 -15.92 -12.95 18.49
N ARG A 133 -14.73 -12.44 18.13
CA ARG A 133 -13.71 -11.99 19.09
C ARG A 133 -13.67 -10.48 19.31
N ASN A 134 -14.56 -9.71 18.68
CA ASN A 134 -14.50 -8.24 18.68
C ASN A 134 -14.43 -7.63 20.10
N ARG A 135 -15.19 -8.19 21.06
CA ARG A 135 -15.26 -7.68 22.44
C ARG A 135 -14.04 -8.02 23.30
N GLN A 136 -13.26 -9.03 22.90
CA GLN A 136 -12.11 -9.54 23.66
C GLN A 136 -10.77 -9.12 23.05
N ALA A 137 -10.77 -8.64 21.81
CA ALA A 137 -9.55 -8.27 21.10
C ALA A 137 -8.88 -7.03 21.71
N LYS A 138 -7.57 -7.13 21.94
CA LYS A 138 -6.71 -6.05 22.45
C LYS A 138 -5.54 -5.72 21.52
N LEU A 139 -5.47 -6.37 20.36
CA LEU A 139 -4.37 -6.19 19.42
C LEU A 139 -4.39 -4.76 18.87
N LEU A 140 -3.28 -4.03 19.06
CA LEU A 140 -3.16 -2.63 18.62
C LEU A 140 -4.23 -1.70 19.26
N ASN A 141 -4.63 -1.95 20.52
CA ASN A 141 -5.67 -1.19 21.22
C ASN A 141 -5.44 0.33 21.30
N GLN A 142 -4.21 0.80 21.08
CA GLN A 142 -3.87 2.21 20.97
C GLN A 142 -4.46 2.89 19.71
N ILE A 143 -4.71 2.13 18.64
CA ILE A 143 -5.22 2.63 17.35
C ILE A 143 -6.40 1.83 16.78
N ALA A 144 -6.71 0.66 17.34
CA ALA A 144 -7.82 -0.19 16.93
C ALA A 144 -9.00 -0.10 17.90
N LYS A 145 -10.21 -0.06 17.34
CA LYS A 145 -11.48 -0.05 18.09
C LYS A 145 -12.53 -0.90 17.37
N VAL A 146 -13.65 -1.13 18.05
CA VAL A 146 -14.84 -1.69 17.41
C VAL A 146 -15.50 -0.60 16.57
N GLY A 147 -15.74 -0.90 15.30
CA GLY A 147 -16.52 -0.08 14.39
C GLY A 147 -17.59 -0.88 13.67
N TYR A 148 -18.44 -0.18 12.93
CA TYR A 148 -19.47 -0.78 12.09
C TYR A 148 -19.13 -0.60 10.62
N ASN A 149 -19.13 -1.69 9.85
CA ASN A 149 -19.06 -1.65 8.41
C ASN A 149 -20.49 -1.68 7.85
N SER A 150 -20.93 -0.56 7.29
CA SER A 150 -22.28 -0.41 6.72
C SER A 150 -22.51 -1.30 5.49
N THR A 151 -21.50 -1.44 4.63
CA THR A 151 -21.57 -2.30 3.43
C THR A 151 -21.76 -3.77 3.78
N LYS A 152 -21.02 -4.27 4.79
CA LYS A 152 -21.12 -5.66 5.26
C LYS A 152 -22.16 -5.85 6.39
N LYS A 153 -22.83 -4.77 6.81
CA LYS A 153 -23.78 -4.72 7.95
C LYS A 153 -23.27 -5.41 9.22
N SER A 154 -21.97 -5.27 9.52
CA SER A 154 -21.31 -6.04 10.58
C SER A 154 -20.36 -5.20 11.42
N TYR A 155 -20.31 -5.47 12.73
CA TYR A 155 -19.27 -4.93 13.60
C TYR A 155 -17.93 -5.65 13.38
N PHE A 156 -16.84 -4.90 13.45
CA PHE A 156 -15.49 -5.43 13.42
C PHE A 156 -14.61 -4.69 14.43
N TYR A 157 -13.71 -5.41 15.09
CA TYR A 157 -12.58 -4.82 15.79
C TYR A 157 -11.41 -4.68 14.83
N GLY A 158 -10.90 -3.46 14.65
CA GLY A 158 -9.76 -3.25 13.78
C GLY A 158 -9.49 -1.78 13.49
N LEU A 159 -9.05 -1.53 12.27
CA LEU A 159 -8.58 -0.24 11.78
C LEU A 159 -9.43 0.23 10.59
N LYS A 160 -9.37 1.51 10.29
CA LYS A 160 -9.90 2.10 9.06
C LYS A 160 -8.74 2.71 8.29
N ILE A 161 -8.58 2.30 7.04
CA ILE A 161 -7.50 2.76 6.17
C ILE A 161 -8.12 3.71 5.16
N HIS A 162 -7.66 4.96 5.17
CA HIS A 162 -8.05 6.01 4.23
C HIS A 162 -6.93 6.20 3.24
N MET A 163 -7.25 6.43 1.97
CA MET A 163 -6.23 6.47 0.92
C MET A 163 -6.66 7.37 -0.22
N ILE A 164 -5.70 8.11 -0.79
CA ILE A 164 -5.86 8.76 -2.09
C ILE A 164 -5.16 7.91 -3.14
N VAL A 165 -5.91 7.53 -4.17
CA VAL A 165 -5.46 6.72 -5.28
C VAL A 165 -5.61 7.50 -6.59
N THR A 166 -4.63 7.45 -7.48
CA THR A 166 -4.74 8.06 -8.81
C THR A 166 -5.78 7.34 -9.67
N LYS A 167 -6.23 7.98 -10.76
CA LYS A 167 -7.08 7.30 -11.76
C LYS A 167 -6.38 6.08 -12.39
N THR A 168 -5.05 6.11 -12.48
CA THR A 168 -4.20 5.00 -12.93
C THR A 168 -3.97 3.92 -11.87
N GLY A 169 -4.54 4.06 -10.67
CA GLY A 169 -4.59 3.00 -9.67
C GLY A 169 -3.43 2.97 -8.68
N PHE A 170 -2.64 4.04 -8.57
CA PHE A 170 -1.51 4.11 -7.63
C PHE A 170 -1.89 4.82 -6.31
N PRO A 171 -1.70 4.15 -5.15
CA PRO A 171 -1.80 4.77 -3.82
C PRO A 171 -0.74 5.86 -3.59
N ILE A 172 -1.17 7.12 -3.41
CA ILE A 172 -0.25 8.23 -3.15
C ILE A 172 -0.04 8.40 -1.65
N THR A 173 -1.12 8.70 -0.94
CA THR A 173 -1.14 8.98 0.50
C THR A 173 -2.13 8.07 1.21
N TYR A 174 -1.89 7.82 2.49
CA TYR A 174 -2.78 7.03 3.31
C TYR A 174 -2.75 7.49 4.76
N SER A 175 -3.84 7.22 5.47
CA SER A 175 -3.93 7.39 6.92
C SER A 175 -4.60 6.17 7.53
N ILE A 176 -4.12 5.74 8.70
CA ILE A 176 -4.69 4.62 9.45
C ILE A 176 -5.30 5.19 10.73
N THR A 177 -6.60 5.04 10.88
CA THR A 177 -7.33 5.52 12.06
C THR A 177 -8.07 4.37 12.73
N ASN A 178 -8.57 4.62 13.94
CA ASN A 178 -9.62 3.75 14.47
C ASN A 178 -10.91 3.90 13.64
N PRO A 179 -11.81 2.90 13.64
CA PRO A 179 -13.05 2.94 12.87
C PRO A 179 -14.07 4.03 13.25
N GLY A 180 -13.95 4.63 14.44
CA GLY A 180 -14.85 5.69 14.90
C GLY A 180 -14.48 7.09 14.41
N VAL A 181 -13.29 7.26 13.81
CA VAL A 181 -12.87 8.54 13.25
C VAL A 181 -13.65 8.81 11.95
N HIS A 182 -14.28 9.99 11.87
CA HIS A 182 -14.96 10.46 10.66
C HIS A 182 -13.98 10.71 9.52
N ASP A 183 -14.37 10.35 8.30
CA ASP A 183 -13.53 10.42 7.09
C ASP A 183 -13.03 11.85 6.78
N VAL A 184 -13.86 12.86 7.05
CA VAL A 184 -13.50 14.28 6.95
C VAL A 184 -12.24 14.64 7.75
N LYS A 185 -11.95 13.97 8.87
CA LYS A 185 -10.82 14.34 9.75
C LYS A 185 -9.45 14.11 9.13
N VAL A 186 -9.34 13.23 8.15
CA VAL A 186 -8.07 12.94 7.45
C VAL A 186 -7.98 13.62 6.08
N LEU A 187 -9.08 14.23 5.62
CA LEU A 187 -9.19 14.79 4.27
C LEU A 187 -8.12 15.84 4.00
N GLU A 188 -7.95 16.80 4.91
CA GLU A 188 -6.99 17.89 4.76
C GLU A 188 -5.56 17.37 4.62
N THR A 189 -5.08 16.60 5.60
CA THR A 189 -3.73 16.04 5.60
C THR A 189 -3.45 15.19 4.36
N LEU A 190 -4.37 14.29 4.00
CA LEU A 190 -4.16 13.41 2.85
C LEU A 190 -4.13 14.19 1.54
N SER A 191 -4.96 15.22 1.41
CA SER A 191 -5.05 16.04 0.20
C SER A 191 -3.79 16.86 0.00
N GLU A 192 -3.27 17.49 1.06
CA GLU A 192 -2.04 18.27 1.03
C GLU A 192 -0.82 17.40 0.73
N GLU A 193 -0.73 16.22 1.35
CA GLU A 193 0.35 15.28 1.07
C GLU A 193 0.29 14.71 -0.35
N ALA A 194 -0.91 14.53 -0.91
CA ALA A 194 -1.08 14.01 -2.27
C ALA A 194 -0.76 15.08 -3.32
N ASN A 195 -1.04 16.34 -3.00
CA ASN A 195 -0.77 17.51 -3.83
C ASN A 195 -1.30 17.35 -5.27
N LEU A 196 -2.54 16.86 -5.40
CA LEU A 196 -3.26 16.77 -6.65
C LEU A 196 -4.29 17.90 -6.74
N PRO A 197 -4.45 18.56 -7.91
CA PRO A 197 -5.36 19.69 -8.03
C PRO A 197 -6.83 19.30 -7.89
N ASN A 198 -7.18 18.04 -8.18
CA ASN A 198 -8.56 17.57 -8.06
C ASN A 198 -8.61 16.27 -7.25
N ILE A 199 -9.43 16.22 -6.21
CA ILE A 199 -9.66 15.02 -5.42
C ILE A 199 -11.15 14.72 -5.35
N LEU A 200 -11.50 13.49 -5.70
CA LEU A 200 -12.86 13.00 -5.75
C LEU A 200 -13.13 12.16 -4.51
N GLY A 201 -14.18 12.49 -3.77
CA GLY A 201 -14.58 11.75 -2.58
C GLY A 201 -16.05 11.35 -2.60
N ASP A 202 -16.44 10.51 -1.65
CA ASP A 202 -17.85 10.24 -1.39
C ASP A 202 -18.48 11.26 -0.43
N LYS A 203 -19.74 11.02 -0.05
CA LYS A 203 -20.50 11.93 0.85
C LYS A 203 -19.95 12.00 2.27
N GLY A 204 -19.09 11.05 2.65
CA GLY A 204 -18.36 11.05 3.92
C GLY A 204 -17.29 12.13 3.98
N TYR A 205 -16.90 12.71 2.84
CA TYR A 205 -15.88 13.77 2.74
C TYR A 205 -16.45 15.19 2.55
N ILE A 206 -17.76 15.39 2.77
CA ILE A 206 -18.40 16.71 2.70
C ILE A 206 -17.97 17.57 3.89
N SER A 207 -17.29 18.70 3.65
CA SER A 207 -16.95 19.70 4.66
C SER A 207 -16.59 21.06 4.05
N HIS A 208 -17.50 22.04 4.17
CA HIS A 208 -17.31 23.39 3.61
C HIS A 208 -15.98 24.03 4.05
N LYS A 209 -15.74 24.08 5.37
CA LYS A 209 -14.53 24.66 5.96
C LYS A 209 -13.24 24.05 5.42
N ILE A 210 -13.19 22.71 5.26
CA ILE A 210 -11.99 22.04 4.75
C ILE A 210 -11.86 22.24 3.24
N HIS A 211 -12.97 22.23 2.50
CA HIS A 211 -12.98 22.46 1.05
C HIS A 211 -12.47 23.86 0.71
N GLU A 212 -12.91 24.89 1.43
CA GLU A 212 -12.41 26.27 1.27
C GLU A 212 -10.91 26.36 1.57
N LYS A 213 -10.45 25.74 2.67
CA LYS A 213 -9.03 25.75 3.04
C LYS A 213 -8.15 25.07 1.98
N LEU A 214 -8.63 23.96 1.39
CA LEU A 214 -7.93 23.25 0.33
C LEU A 214 -7.99 24.02 -1.00
N ALA A 215 -9.10 24.70 -1.30
CA ALA A 215 -9.23 25.55 -2.48
C ALA A 215 -8.21 26.70 -2.48
N LEU A 216 -7.93 27.31 -1.31
CA LEU A 216 -6.86 28.30 -1.16
C LEU A 216 -5.46 27.74 -1.45
N LYS A 217 -5.29 26.41 -1.38
CA LYS A 217 -4.05 25.70 -1.74
C LYS A 217 -4.07 25.15 -3.17
N GLY A 218 -5.08 25.50 -3.98
CA GLY A 218 -5.23 25.02 -5.36
C GLY A 218 -5.74 23.59 -5.46
N ILE A 219 -6.35 23.05 -4.40
CA ILE A 219 -6.89 21.68 -4.36
C ILE A 219 -8.42 21.76 -4.31
N THR A 220 -9.07 21.27 -5.36
CA THR A 220 -10.53 21.18 -5.45
C THR A 220 -11.01 19.81 -4.99
N ILE A 221 -11.90 19.79 -4.00
CA ILE A 221 -12.57 18.57 -3.55
C ILE A 221 -13.94 18.46 -4.22
N SER A 222 -14.17 17.38 -4.95
CA SER A 222 -15.46 17.11 -5.58
C SER A 222 -16.15 15.93 -4.91
N VAL A 223 -17.34 16.16 -4.38
CA VAL A 223 -18.16 15.15 -3.70
C VAL A 223 -19.60 15.24 -4.20
N PRO A 224 -20.31 14.12 -4.41
CA PRO A 224 -21.72 14.17 -4.80
C PRO A 224 -22.57 14.79 -3.68
N PRO A 225 -23.56 15.65 -4.01
CA PRO A 225 -24.37 16.33 -3.00
C PRO A 225 -25.24 15.36 -2.19
N ARG A 226 -25.59 15.74 -0.95
CA ARG A 226 -26.63 15.04 -0.17
C ARG A 226 -28.01 15.33 -0.77
N LYS A 227 -29.00 14.47 -0.49
CA LYS A 227 -30.36 14.62 -1.02
C LYS A 227 -30.99 15.99 -0.71
N ASN A 228 -30.60 16.59 0.42
CA ASN A 228 -31.14 17.85 0.95
C ASN A 228 -30.23 19.07 0.63
N MET A 229 -29.20 18.91 -0.20
CA MET A 229 -28.34 20.01 -0.64
C MET A 229 -28.79 20.51 -2.01
N ASP A 230 -28.54 21.78 -2.28
CA ASP A 230 -28.78 22.35 -3.60
C ASP A 230 -27.96 21.59 -4.67
N LYS A 231 -28.62 21.29 -5.80
CA LYS A 231 -28.11 20.43 -6.89
C LYS A 231 -27.54 21.25 -8.05
N SER A 232 -27.43 22.57 -7.87
CA SER A 232 -26.96 23.53 -8.87
C SER A 232 -25.55 23.18 -9.39
N GLU A 233 -24.71 22.54 -8.57
CA GLU A 233 -23.47 21.88 -9.01
C GLU A 233 -23.74 20.42 -9.40
N LYS A 234 -24.20 20.19 -10.64
CA LYS A 234 -24.32 18.84 -11.20
C LYS A 234 -22.94 18.22 -11.41
N LEU A 235 -22.34 17.68 -10.35
CA LEU A 235 -21.27 16.72 -10.52
C LEU A 235 -21.83 15.51 -11.27
N ASN A 236 -21.25 15.21 -12.43
CA ASN A 236 -21.69 14.11 -13.28
C ASN A 236 -21.59 12.77 -12.51
N HIS A 237 -22.71 12.31 -11.96
CA HIS A 237 -22.80 11.10 -11.14
C HIS A 237 -22.24 9.85 -11.85
N SER A 238 -22.35 9.79 -13.18
CA SER A 238 -21.77 8.74 -14.02
C SER A 238 -20.23 8.73 -14.00
N LEU A 239 -19.59 9.90 -14.01
CA LEU A 239 -18.13 10.03 -13.94
C LEU A 239 -17.60 9.60 -12.57
N LEU A 240 -18.28 10.01 -11.49
CA LEU A 240 -17.97 9.56 -10.13
C LEU A 240 -18.08 8.03 -9.98
N GLY A 241 -19.15 7.43 -10.49
CA GLY A 241 -19.34 5.98 -10.45
C GLY A 241 -18.24 5.21 -11.19
N LYS A 242 -17.84 5.68 -12.38
CA LYS A 242 -16.72 5.07 -13.13
C LYS A 242 -15.39 5.21 -12.39
N GLN A 243 -15.15 6.36 -11.75
CA GLN A 243 -13.92 6.63 -11.00
C GLN A 243 -13.85 5.81 -9.71
N ARG A 244 -14.98 5.54 -9.03
CA ARG A 244 -15.02 4.65 -7.85
C ARG A 244 -14.59 3.21 -8.15
N LYS A 245 -14.85 2.70 -9.36
CA LYS A 245 -14.37 1.36 -9.75
C LYS A 245 -12.85 1.23 -9.63
N THR A 246 -12.11 2.31 -9.88
CA THR A 246 -10.65 2.31 -9.73
C THR A 246 -10.26 2.02 -8.28
N VAL A 247 -10.76 2.80 -7.31
CA VAL A 247 -10.39 2.65 -5.91
C VAL A 247 -10.87 1.32 -5.32
N GLU A 248 -12.05 0.85 -5.72
CA GLU A 248 -12.56 -0.48 -5.33
C GLU A 248 -11.66 -1.61 -5.86
N THR A 249 -11.16 -1.49 -7.09
CA THR A 249 -10.22 -2.46 -7.69
C THR A 249 -8.88 -2.44 -6.95
N VAL A 250 -8.38 -1.26 -6.58
CA VAL A 250 -7.15 -1.11 -5.79
C VAL A 250 -7.34 -1.74 -4.41
N PHE A 251 -8.43 -1.46 -3.70
CA PHE A 251 -8.68 -2.02 -2.38
C PHE A 251 -8.82 -3.55 -2.41
N SER A 252 -9.51 -4.09 -3.41
CA SER A 252 -9.57 -5.55 -3.62
C SER A 252 -8.17 -6.16 -3.84
N SER A 253 -7.31 -5.47 -4.58
CA SER A 253 -5.94 -5.90 -4.85
C SER A 253 -5.07 -5.86 -3.59
N LEU A 254 -5.17 -4.79 -2.81
CA LEU A 254 -4.47 -4.66 -1.53
C LEU A 254 -4.95 -5.71 -0.51
N GLU A 255 -6.24 -6.03 -0.51
CA GLU A 255 -6.82 -7.08 0.35
C GLU A 255 -6.18 -8.44 0.05
N LYS A 256 -6.05 -8.78 -1.24
CA LYS A 256 -5.36 -10.01 -1.70
C LYS A 256 -3.89 -10.06 -1.29
N LEU A 257 -3.22 -8.90 -1.21
CA LEU A 257 -1.83 -8.78 -0.72
C LEU A 257 -1.73 -8.76 0.82
N GLY A 258 -2.85 -8.78 1.53
CA GLY A 258 -2.93 -8.97 2.98
C GLY A 258 -3.18 -7.71 3.79
N CYS A 259 -3.65 -6.61 3.20
CA CYS A 259 -3.92 -5.35 3.94
C CYS A 259 -5.10 -5.43 4.93
N GLN A 260 -5.89 -6.50 4.92
CA GLN A 260 -6.96 -6.77 5.91
C GLN A 260 -6.64 -7.96 6.83
N ASN A 261 -5.43 -8.53 6.73
CA ASN A 261 -5.01 -9.70 7.52
C ASN A 261 -3.68 -9.41 8.24
N PHE A 262 -3.59 -8.24 8.88
CA PHE A 262 -2.38 -7.87 9.62
C PHE A 262 -2.19 -8.73 10.86
N ASN A 263 -1.03 -9.40 10.92
CA ASN A 263 -0.57 -10.12 12.09
C ASN A 263 0.42 -9.30 12.94
N SER A 264 0.61 -8.02 12.62
CA SER A 264 1.55 -7.13 13.30
C SER A 264 1.10 -6.85 14.73
N ARG A 265 2.03 -6.99 15.69
CA ARG A 265 1.78 -6.79 17.13
C ARG A 265 2.13 -5.40 17.64
N SER A 266 2.67 -4.54 16.78
CA SER A 266 3.02 -3.14 17.10
C SER A 266 2.67 -2.21 15.94
N VAL A 267 2.46 -0.92 16.24
CA VAL A 267 2.17 0.11 15.21
C VAL A 267 3.30 0.20 14.19
N LYS A 268 4.56 0.23 14.65
CA LYS A 268 5.72 0.22 13.75
C LYS A 268 5.75 -1.02 12.83
N GLY A 269 5.39 -2.19 13.35
CA GLY A 269 5.31 -3.42 12.56
C GLY A 269 4.14 -3.41 11.57
N LEU A 270 3.02 -2.77 11.91
CA LEU A 270 1.89 -2.54 11.02
C LEU A 270 2.30 -1.63 9.85
N GLU A 271 2.86 -0.46 10.17
CA GLU A 271 3.32 0.51 9.17
C GLU A 271 4.36 -0.09 8.23
N SER A 272 5.38 -0.76 8.77
CA SER A 272 6.40 -1.45 7.96
C SER A 272 5.79 -2.47 7.01
N ARG A 273 4.83 -3.27 7.48
CA ARG A 273 4.15 -4.27 6.65
C ARG A 273 3.30 -3.59 5.57
N PHE A 274 2.59 -2.53 5.91
CA PHE A 274 1.71 -1.83 4.99
C PHE A 274 2.48 -1.10 3.90
N GLU A 275 3.55 -0.36 4.26
CA GLU A 275 4.48 0.26 3.31
C GLU A 275 5.05 -0.76 2.32
N SER A 276 5.40 -1.95 2.82
CA SER A 276 5.88 -3.06 1.97
C SER A 276 4.79 -3.59 1.03
N ILE A 277 3.53 -3.68 1.47
CA ILE A 277 2.39 -4.07 0.63
C ILE A 277 2.16 -3.05 -0.47
N LEU A 278 2.16 -1.76 -0.13
CA LEU A 278 1.95 -0.69 -1.10
C LEU A 278 3.07 -0.66 -2.14
N LEU A 279 4.33 -0.84 -1.73
CA LEU A 279 5.45 -0.95 -2.67
C LEU A 279 5.31 -2.17 -3.57
N ALA A 280 4.97 -3.35 -3.02
CA ALA A 280 4.77 -4.58 -3.79
C ALA A 280 3.65 -4.42 -4.83
N TYR A 281 2.50 -3.88 -4.41
CA TYR A 281 1.39 -3.57 -5.30
C TYR A 281 1.81 -2.64 -6.44
N SER A 282 2.53 -1.56 -6.11
CA SER A 282 2.93 -0.56 -7.09
C SER A 282 3.92 -1.10 -8.11
N VAL A 283 4.83 -2.00 -7.68
CA VAL A 283 5.78 -2.67 -8.58
C VAL A 283 5.04 -3.57 -9.56
N LEU A 284 4.09 -4.37 -9.05
CA LEU A 284 3.27 -5.24 -9.89
C LEU A 284 2.39 -4.44 -10.87
N LEU A 285 1.70 -3.39 -10.39
CA LEU A 285 0.86 -2.58 -11.25
C LEU A 285 1.66 -1.85 -12.33
N SER A 286 2.82 -1.28 -11.99
CA SER A 286 3.70 -0.62 -12.97
C SER A 286 4.18 -1.61 -14.04
N ARG A 287 4.50 -2.85 -13.67
CA ARG A 287 4.87 -3.92 -14.62
C ARG A 287 3.68 -4.33 -15.48
N ALA A 288 2.49 -4.46 -14.90
CA ALA A 288 1.26 -4.75 -15.63
C ALA A 288 0.97 -3.68 -16.68
N GLN A 289 1.08 -2.40 -16.32
CA GLN A 289 0.82 -1.27 -17.20
C GLN A 289 1.84 -1.11 -18.33
N ARG A 290 3.11 -1.52 -18.11
CA ARG A 290 4.12 -1.59 -19.19
C ARG A 290 3.76 -2.62 -20.27
N ARG A 291 2.99 -3.66 -19.93
CA ARG A 291 2.56 -4.72 -20.86
C ARG A 291 1.16 -4.48 -21.42
N PHE A 292 0.29 -3.93 -20.59
CA PHE A 292 -1.13 -3.71 -20.87
C PHE A 292 -1.49 -2.30 -20.42
N GLU A 293 -1.40 -1.35 -21.35
CA GLU A 293 -1.62 0.06 -21.07
C GLU A 293 -2.95 0.31 -20.35
N GLY A 294 -2.93 1.13 -19.29
CA GLY A 294 -4.13 1.50 -18.54
C GLY A 294 -4.75 0.40 -17.67
N THR A 295 -4.14 -0.80 -17.59
CA THR A 295 -4.69 -1.86 -16.73
C THR A 295 -4.64 -1.50 -15.24
N LEU A 296 -5.68 -1.91 -14.50
CA LEU A 296 -5.71 -1.91 -13.04
C LEU A 296 -5.46 -3.30 -12.44
N ARG A 297 -5.26 -4.32 -13.29
CA ARG A 297 -5.03 -5.71 -12.87
C ARG A 297 -3.56 -5.91 -12.53
N TYR A 298 -3.20 -5.61 -11.27
CA TYR A 298 -1.82 -5.77 -10.79
C TYR A 298 -1.26 -7.19 -10.99
N SER A 299 -2.12 -8.22 -10.98
CA SER A 299 -1.72 -9.62 -11.17
C SER A 299 -1.13 -9.92 -12.55
N LEU A 300 -1.38 -9.09 -13.58
CA LEU A 300 -0.72 -9.21 -14.90
C LEU A 300 0.76 -8.78 -14.86
N GLY A 301 1.16 -8.16 -13.76
CA GLY A 301 2.54 -7.82 -13.47
C GLY A 301 3.30 -8.92 -12.77
N TYR A 302 2.73 -10.11 -12.55
CA TYR A 302 3.53 -11.25 -12.11
C TYR A 302 4.57 -11.60 -13.18
#